data_AF-A0AAV6HVV6-F1
#
_entry.id   AF-A0AAV6HVV6-F1
#
_cell.length_a   1.000
_cell.length_b   1.000
_cell.length_c   1.000
_cell.angle_alpha   90.00
_cell.angle_beta   90.00
_cell.angle_gamma   90.00
#
_symmetry.space_group_name_H-M   'P 1'
#
loop_
_entity.id
_entity.type
_entity.pdbx_description
1 polymer ?
#
loop_
_entity_poly.entity_id
_entity_poly.type
_entity_poly.pdbx_seq_one_letter_code
_entity_poly.pdbx_strand_id
1 'polypeptide(L)'
;MASSSSLLGPPEVYGPRTTTVTAMATSAATGNPFIDLMVDNFNTTTTATPPPPMGYTEKKSPTFLSTGNPCLDAFFHVTPNTPPATLTNRLHKAWEHNPLTALKLVCNLRGVRGTGKSDKEGYYTAALWLHQHHPKTLACNVGPLAEFGYFKDLPEILYRILEGPEVRMEAKKARREAKMERESGRWMGRGRR
;
A
#
# COMPACT_ATOMS: atom_id res chain seq x y z
N MET A 1 10.37 9.52 -43.52
CA MET A 1 11.44 8.57 -43.18
C MET A 1 11.57 8.57 -41.67
N ALA A 2 11.00 7.57 -40.99
CA ALA A 2 11.05 7.48 -39.53
C ALA A 2 12.41 6.91 -39.11
N SER A 3 13.18 7.66 -38.32
CA SER A 3 14.46 7.21 -37.76
C SER A 3 14.22 6.28 -36.57
N SER A 4 14.68 5.04 -36.71
CA SER A 4 14.68 4.02 -35.67
C SER A 4 15.74 4.37 -34.60
N SER A 5 15.31 4.81 -33.42
CA SER A 5 16.21 4.96 -32.27
C SER A 5 16.41 3.60 -31.59
N SER A 6 17.51 2.92 -31.92
CA SER A 6 17.97 1.71 -31.24
C SER A 6 18.74 2.11 -29.99
N LEU A 7 18.30 1.66 -28.82
CA LEU A 7 19.00 1.86 -27.55
C LEU A 7 20.06 0.78 -27.38
N LEU A 8 21.32 1.17 -27.20
CA LEU A 8 22.43 0.26 -26.90
C LEU A 8 22.43 -0.06 -25.40
N GLY A 9 22.52 -1.36 -25.09
CA GLY A 9 22.71 -1.85 -23.73
C GLY A 9 24.12 -1.52 -23.20
N PRO A 10 24.33 -1.61 -21.87
CA PRO A 10 25.62 -1.29 -21.25
C PRO A 10 26.73 -2.24 -21.75
N PRO A 11 27.98 -1.77 -21.85
CA PRO A 11 29.08 -2.49 -22.49
C PRO A 11 29.45 -3.77 -21.72
N GLU A 12 29.53 -4.91 -22.44
CA GLU A 12 30.12 -6.14 -21.94
C GLU A 12 31.65 -6.02 -21.92
N VAL A 13 32.26 -6.09 -20.74
CA VAL A 13 33.72 -6.16 -20.58
C VAL A 13 34.14 -7.62 -20.64
N TYR A 14 34.65 -8.06 -21.78
CA TYR A 14 35.34 -9.35 -21.90
C TYR A 14 36.77 -9.21 -21.34
N GLY A 15 36.97 -9.58 -20.08
CA GLY A 15 38.29 -9.86 -19.53
C GLY A 15 38.69 -11.32 -19.78
N PRO A 16 39.97 -11.64 -20.05
CA PRO A 16 40.41 -13.01 -20.27
C PRO A 16 40.24 -13.84 -19.00
N ARG A 17 39.44 -14.90 -19.11
CA ARG A 17 39.22 -15.93 -18.09
C ARG A 17 40.53 -16.66 -17.81
N THR A 18 41.23 -16.28 -16.74
CA THR A 18 42.28 -17.10 -16.14
C THR A 18 41.66 -17.93 -15.04
N THR A 19 41.48 -19.21 -15.31
CA THR A 19 41.28 -20.23 -14.30
C THR A 19 42.59 -20.43 -13.54
N THR A 20 42.62 -20.03 -12.28
CA THR A 20 43.60 -20.52 -11.30
C THR A 20 42.92 -20.89 -9.99
N VAL A 21 43.35 -22.05 -9.53
CA VAL A 21 42.92 -22.85 -8.40
C VAL A 21 43.20 -22.14 -7.06
N THR A 22 42.30 -22.36 -6.10
CA THR A 22 42.46 -22.29 -4.64
C THR A 22 43.56 -21.38 -4.08
N ALA A 23 43.15 -20.28 -3.46
CA ALA A 23 43.87 -19.70 -2.33
C ALA A 23 42.88 -19.05 -1.37
N MET A 24 42.92 -19.45 -0.10
CA MET A 24 42.38 -18.67 1.01
C MET A 24 42.98 -17.27 0.93
N ALA A 25 42.19 -16.27 0.58
CA ALA A 25 42.59 -14.88 0.64
C ALA A 25 42.21 -14.32 2.01
N THR A 26 43.20 -14.14 2.87
CA THR A 26 43.19 -13.12 3.89
C THR A 26 42.84 -11.78 3.22
N SER A 27 41.71 -11.18 3.62
CA SER A 27 41.25 -9.90 3.07
C SER A 27 42.22 -8.79 3.49
N ALA A 28 43.17 -8.47 2.62
CA ALA A 28 44.00 -7.28 2.79
C ALA A 28 43.15 -6.04 2.50
N ALA A 29 43.11 -5.09 3.44
CA ALA A 29 42.47 -3.80 3.27
C ALA A 29 43.06 -3.09 2.05
N THR A 30 42.19 -2.63 1.15
CA THR A 30 42.55 -1.92 -0.08
C THR A 30 43.10 -0.52 0.23
N GLY A 31 43.05 -0.09 1.50
CA GLY A 31 43.44 1.24 1.96
C GLY A 31 42.40 2.31 1.62
N ASN A 32 41.32 1.93 0.94
CA ASN A 32 40.19 2.80 0.68
C ASN A 32 39.07 2.43 1.65
N PRO A 33 38.75 3.30 2.63
CA PRO A 33 37.76 3.00 3.66
C PRO A 33 36.37 2.71 3.09
N PHE A 34 36.03 3.24 1.91
CA PHE A 34 34.76 2.94 1.24
C PHE A 34 34.71 1.53 0.65
N ILE A 35 35.79 1.09 -0.01
CA ILE A 35 35.86 -0.25 -0.62
C ILE A 35 35.92 -1.32 0.47
N ASP A 36 36.70 -1.06 1.52
CA ASP A 36 36.86 -1.99 2.64
C ASP A 36 35.52 -2.16 3.39
N LEU A 37 34.78 -1.08 3.65
CA LEU A 37 33.43 -1.13 4.21
C LEU A 37 32.44 -1.91 3.33
N MET A 38 32.52 -1.79 2.01
CA MET A 38 31.65 -2.55 1.11
C MET A 38 31.95 -4.05 1.16
N VAL A 39 33.23 -4.43 1.16
CA VAL A 39 33.66 -5.84 1.22
C VAL A 39 33.30 -6.48 2.56
N ASP A 40 33.52 -5.75 3.67
CA ASP A 40 33.16 -6.21 5.01
C ASP A 40 31.65 -6.43 5.13
N ASN A 41 30.85 -5.45 4.68
CA ASN A 41 29.39 -5.57 4.69
C ASN A 41 28.90 -6.72 3.78
N PHE A 42 29.48 -6.89 2.60
CA PHE A 42 29.11 -7.98 1.69
C PHE A 42 29.26 -9.36 2.35
N ASN A 43 30.37 -9.58 3.06
CA ASN A 43 30.63 -10.85 3.73
C ASN A 43 29.74 -11.06 4.97
N THR A 44 29.35 -9.99 5.67
CA THR A 44 28.44 -10.08 6.84
C THR A 44 26.99 -10.38 6.45
N THR A 45 26.52 -9.97 5.26
CA THR A 45 25.12 -10.22 4.84
C THR A 45 24.78 -11.71 4.69
N THR A 46 25.77 -12.55 4.41
CA THR A 46 25.57 -14.00 4.22
C THR A 46 25.47 -14.76 5.55
N THR A 47 26.02 -14.20 6.65
CA THR A 47 26.18 -14.94 7.91
C THR A 47 25.37 -14.37 9.08
N ALA A 48 24.98 -13.08 9.05
CA ALA A 48 24.42 -12.41 10.23
C ALA A 48 22.90 -12.21 10.23
N THR A 49 22.21 -12.36 9.08
CA THR A 49 20.77 -12.05 8.99
C THR A 49 19.99 -13.27 8.51
N PRO A 50 18.99 -13.77 9.27
CA PRO A 50 18.08 -14.77 8.73
C PRO A 50 17.43 -14.20 7.45
N PRO A 51 17.23 -15.04 6.41
CA PRO A 51 16.62 -14.58 5.18
C PRO A 51 15.27 -13.92 5.51
N PRO A 52 14.95 -12.76 4.90
CA PRO A 52 13.74 -12.04 5.21
C PRO A 52 12.52 -12.94 5.01
N PRO A 53 11.53 -12.86 5.91
CA PRO A 53 10.36 -13.72 5.83
C PRO A 53 9.63 -13.45 4.51
N MET A 54 9.55 -14.46 3.65
CA MET A 54 8.89 -14.39 2.34
C MET A 54 7.56 -15.15 2.36
N GLY A 55 6.64 -14.70 1.52
CA GLY A 55 5.36 -15.34 1.28
C GLY A 55 4.89 -15.12 -0.14
N TYR A 56 3.61 -15.38 -0.38
CA TYR A 56 2.99 -15.23 -1.68
C TYR A 56 1.91 -14.15 -1.65
N THR A 57 1.82 -13.36 -2.72
CA THR A 57 0.68 -12.46 -2.94
C THR A 57 -0.59 -13.26 -3.28
N GLU A 58 -1.73 -12.58 -3.36
CA GLU A 58 -2.99 -13.16 -3.86
C GLU A 58 -2.82 -13.85 -5.23
N LYS A 59 -1.90 -13.36 -6.06
CA LYS A 59 -1.57 -13.92 -7.38
C LYS A 59 -0.45 -14.96 -7.36
N LYS A 60 -0.10 -15.51 -6.19
CA LYS A 60 0.97 -16.51 -6.00
C LYS A 60 2.37 -16.04 -6.43
N SER A 61 2.61 -14.74 -6.48
CA SER A 61 3.95 -14.20 -6.73
C SER A 61 4.74 -14.12 -5.42
N PRO A 62 6.04 -14.48 -5.39
CA PRO A 62 6.86 -14.36 -4.19
C PRO A 62 7.00 -12.88 -3.79
N THR A 63 6.89 -12.59 -2.50
CA THR A 63 7.03 -11.25 -1.93
C THR A 63 7.54 -11.31 -0.50
N PHE A 64 8.09 -10.20 0.00
CA PHE A 64 8.46 -10.09 1.40
C PHE A 64 7.21 -9.89 2.26
N LEU A 65 7.12 -10.60 3.39
CA LEU A 65 6.01 -10.48 4.33
C LEU A 65 6.02 -9.15 5.10
N SER A 66 7.21 -8.57 5.28
CA SER A 66 7.44 -7.27 5.89
C SER A 66 8.75 -6.68 5.39
N THR A 67 8.81 -5.37 5.31
CA THR A 67 10.00 -4.57 5.03
C THR A 67 10.74 -4.18 6.31
N GLY A 68 10.23 -4.53 7.49
CA GLY A 68 10.72 -4.06 8.79
C GLY A 68 10.28 -2.62 9.14
N ASN A 69 9.69 -1.88 8.19
CA ASN A 69 9.14 -0.55 8.41
C ASN A 69 7.60 -0.58 8.33
N PRO A 70 6.87 -0.33 9.43
CA PRO A 70 5.41 -0.36 9.44
C PRO A 70 4.72 0.60 8.45
N CYS A 71 5.31 1.78 8.21
CA CYS A 71 4.78 2.74 7.24
C CYS A 71 4.92 2.20 5.81
N LEU A 72 6.06 1.60 5.49
CA LEU A 72 6.30 1.02 4.18
C LEU A 72 5.44 -0.24 3.96
N ASP A 73 5.26 -1.05 5.01
CA ASP A 73 4.35 -2.19 4.98
C ASP A 73 2.90 -1.77 4.77
N ALA A 74 2.45 -0.68 5.41
CA ALA A 74 1.13 -0.11 5.15
C ALA A 74 1.02 0.43 3.71
N PHE A 75 2.09 1.03 3.18
CA PHE A 75 2.12 1.50 1.81
C PHE A 75 2.01 0.37 0.77
N PHE A 76 2.65 -0.78 0.97
CA PHE A 76 2.56 -1.88 0.00
C PHE A 76 1.36 -2.79 0.20
N HIS A 77 1.02 -3.10 1.45
CA HIS A 77 0.02 -4.12 1.75
C HIS A 77 -1.41 -3.60 1.86
N VAL A 78 -1.64 -2.30 2.01
CA VAL A 78 -3.00 -1.74 1.94
C VAL A 78 -3.41 -1.54 0.49
N THR A 79 -4.31 -2.38 0.01
CA THR A 79 -4.87 -2.39 -1.34
C THR A 79 -6.41 -2.26 -1.29
N PRO A 80 -7.10 -1.97 -2.41
CA PRO A 80 -8.57 -1.82 -2.42
C PRO A 80 -9.36 -3.03 -1.90
N ASN A 81 -8.77 -4.23 -1.88
CA ASN A 81 -9.39 -5.46 -1.37
C ASN A 81 -9.02 -5.74 0.10
N THR A 82 -8.28 -4.86 0.76
CA THR A 82 -7.82 -5.06 2.13
C THR A 82 -9.01 -4.94 3.09
N PRO A 83 -9.26 -5.93 3.95
CA PRO A 83 -10.31 -5.84 4.94
C PRO A 83 -10.10 -4.65 5.91
N PRO A 84 -11.17 -3.99 6.38
CA PRO A 84 -11.05 -2.83 7.27
C PRO A 84 -10.21 -3.08 8.53
N ALA A 85 -10.36 -4.27 9.14
CA ALA A 85 -9.58 -4.67 10.32
C ALA A 85 -8.07 -4.74 10.03
N THR A 86 -7.68 -5.29 8.87
CA THR A 86 -6.28 -5.36 8.45
C THR A 86 -5.71 -3.98 8.16
N LEU A 87 -6.50 -3.12 7.50
CA LEU A 87 -6.11 -1.73 7.21
C LEU A 87 -5.85 -0.97 8.52
N THR A 88 -6.79 -1.01 9.45
CA THR A 88 -6.68 -0.31 10.75
C THR A 88 -5.52 -0.84 11.60
N ASN A 89 -5.26 -2.15 11.60
CA ASN A 89 -4.09 -2.71 12.29
C ASN A 89 -2.77 -2.19 11.70
N ARG A 90 -2.67 -2.13 10.37
CA ARG A 90 -1.47 -1.59 9.70
C ARG A 90 -1.31 -0.09 9.95
N LEU A 91 -2.43 0.65 9.93
CA LEU A 91 -2.44 2.07 10.24
C LEU A 91 -2.00 2.35 11.67
N HIS A 92 -2.47 1.55 12.64
CA HIS A 92 -2.04 1.63 14.05
C HIS A 92 -0.52 1.46 14.18
N LYS A 93 0.04 0.39 13.60
CA LYS A 93 1.50 0.15 13.62
C LYS A 93 2.29 1.25 12.93
N ALA A 94 1.80 1.75 11.80
CA ALA A 94 2.40 2.87 11.09
C ALA A 94 2.36 4.15 11.93
N TRP A 95 1.27 4.37 12.67
CA TRP A 95 1.09 5.52 13.55
C TRP A 95 2.03 5.49 14.74
N GLU A 96 2.15 4.34 15.43
CA GLU A 96 3.11 4.16 16.52
C GLU A 96 4.55 4.37 16.08
N HIS A 97 4.88 4.00 14.84
CA HIS A 97 6.21 4.19 14.27
C HIS A 97 6.48 5.64 13.84
N ASN A 98 5.57 6.24 13.06
CA ASN A 98 5.69 7.61 12.59
C ASN A 98 4.30 8.21 12.27
N PRO A 99 3.70 8.99 13.19
CA PRO A 99 2.36 9.56 13.02
C PRO A 99 2.21 10.45 11.78
N LEU A 100 3.23 11.24 11.46
CA LEU A 100 3.20 12.15 10.31
C LEU A 100 3.16 11.36 8.99
N THR A 101 3.97 10.31 8.88
CA THR A 101 3.97 9.43 7.71
C THR A 101 2.67 8.64 7.63
N ALA A 102 2.14 8.14 8.75
CA ALA A 102 0.84 7.47 8.78
C ALA A 102 -0.30 8.39 8.30
N LEU A 103 -0.29 9.67 8.69
CA LEU A 103 -1.26 10.65 8.19
C LEU A 103 -1.12 10.89 6.68
N LYS A 104 0.11 11.00 6.16
CA LYS A 104 0.37 11.08 4.71
C LYS A 104 -0.15 9.84 3.98
N LEU A 105 -0.01 8.66 4.58
CA LEU A 105 -0.54 7.41 4.01
C LEU A 105 -2.07 7.42 3.96
N VAL A 106 -2.75 7.99 4.96
CA VAL A 106 -4.22 8.20 4.93
C VAL A 106 -4.60 9.09 3.73
N CYS A 107 -3.92 10.22 3.54
CA CYS A 107 -4.15 11.08 2.38
C CYS A 107 -3.88 10.35 1.05
N ASN A 108 -2.80 9.55 1.00
CA ASN A 108 -2.43 8.75 -0.15
C ASN A 108 -3.47 7.68 -0.51
N LEU A 109 -4.24 7.15 0.46
CA LEU A 109 -5.37 6.26 0.13
C LEU A 109 -6.37 6.98 -0.77
N ARG A 110 -6.68 8.24 -0.48
CA ARG A 110 -7.72 8.97 -1.20
C ARG A 110 -7.25 9.61 -2.50
N GLY A 111 -5.95 9.90 -2.62
CA GLY A 111 -5.36 10.57 -3.77
C GLY A 111 -5.80 9.97 -5.10
N VAL A 112 -6.46 10.79 -5.92
CA VAL A 112 -7.07 10.41 -7.22
C VAL A 112 -6.44 11.12 -8.42
N ARG A 113 -5.68 12.19 -8.19
CA ARG A 113 -5.09 13.04 -9.24
C ARG A 113 -3.66 12.61 -9.58
N GLY A 114 -3.43 11.30 -9.66
CA GLY A 114 -2.08 10.72 -9.78
C GLY A 114 -1.24 10.79 -8.49
N THR A 115 -1.85 11.24 -7.38
CA THR A 115 -1.18 11.46 -6.10
C THR A 115 -1.37 10.32 -5.09
N GLY A 116 -2.09 9.27 -5.45
CA GLY A 116 -2.39 8.18 -4.52
C GLY A 116 -3.11 6.98 -5.13
N LYS A 117 -3.68 6.15 -4.26
CA LYS A 117 -4.23 4.82 -4.58
C LYS A 117 -5.68 4.83 -5.05
N SER A 118 -6.36 5.96 -4.98
CA SER A 118 -7.80 6.07 -5.30
C SER A 118 -8.70 5.08 -4.54
N ASP A 119 -8.26 4.64 -3.34
CA ASP A 119 -8.99 3.72 -2.48
C ASP A 119 -9.96 4.50 -1.58
N LYS A 120 -11.19 4.64 -2.08
CA LYS A 120 -12.26 5.40 -1.41
C LYS A 120 -12.70 4.77 -0.09
N GLU A 121 -12.96 3.46 -0.07
CA GLU A 121 -13.49 2.80 1.14
C GLU A 121 -12.37 2.57 2.18
N GLY A 122 -11.14 2.29 1.73
CA GLY A 122 -9.98 2.27 2.62
C GLY A 122 -9.71 3.64 3.26
N TYR A 123 -9.88 4.73 2.50
CA TYR A 123 -9.80 6.09 3.05
C TYR A 123 -10.84 6.35 4.14
N TYR A 124 -12.12 6.01 3.93
CA TYR A 124 -13.13 6.22 4.98
C TYR A 124 -12.88 5.35 6.21
N THR A 125 -12.42 4.11 6.01
CA THR A 125 -11.98 3.25 7.12
C THR A 125 -10.87 3.93 7.94
N ALA A 126 -9.86 4.47 7.27
CA ALA A 126 -8.76 5.19 7.91
C ALA A 126 -9.22 6.48 8.62
N ALA A 127 -10.14 7.23 8.02
CA ALA A 127 -10.71 8.45 8.61
C ALA A 127 -11.53 8.15 9.86
N LEU A 128 -12.33 7.08 9.86
CA LEU A 128 -13.08 6.63 11.04
C LEU A 128 -12.14 6.15 12.15
N TRP A 129 -11.06 5.44 11.81
CA TRP A 129 -10.02 5.08 12.77
C TRP A 129 -9.36 6.32 13.39
N LEU A 130 -9.03 7.33 12.58
CA LEU A 130 -8.50 8.61 13.07
C LEU A 130 -9.50 9.32 13.97
N HIS A 131 -10.79 9.31 13.66
CA HIS A 131 -11.81 9.88 14.54
C HIS A 131 -11.85 9.19 15.90
N GLN A 132 -11.75 7.86 15.93
CA GLN A 132 -11.80 7.07 17.17
C GLN A 132 -10.56 7.26 18.05
N HIS A 133 -9.36 7.38 17.46
CA HIS A 133 -8.09 7.36 18.21
C HIS A 133 -7.42 8.75 18.30
N HIS A 134 -7.59 9.58 17.27
CA HIS A 134 -6.90 10.87 17.10
C HIS A 134 -7.83 11.97 16.54
N PRO A 135 -8.99 12.25 17.18
CA PRO A 135 -10.01 13.16 16.63
C PRO A 135 -9.51 14.57 16.40
N LYS A 136 -8.60 15.08 17.25
CA LYS A 136 -7.97 16.39 17.07
C LYS A 136 -7.11 16.45 15.81
N THR A 137 -6.37 15.38 15.51
CA THR A 137 -5.58 15.29 14.27
C THR A 137 -6.50 15.32 13.06
N LEU A 138 -7.60 14.57 13.09
CA LEU A 138 -8.59 14.60 12.01
C LEU A 138 -9.15 16.01 11.80
N ALA A 139 -9.59 16.67 12.88
CA ALA A 139 -10.17 18.02 12.84
C ALA A 139 -9.17 19.08 12.33
N CYS A 140 -7.94 19.07 12.82
CA CYS A 140 -6.92 20.05 12.42
C CYS A 140 -6.43 19.86 10.97
N ASN A 141 -6.63 18.68 10.38
CA ASN A 141 -6.15 18.34 9.03
C ASN A 141 -7.27 18.23 7.98
N VAL A 142 -8.48 18.74 8.29
CA VAL A 142 -9.62 18.73 7.34
C VAL A 142 -9.27 19.39 6.00
N GLY A 143 -8.49 20.49 6.01
CA GLY A 143 -8.04 21.17 4.81
C GLY A 143 -7.20 20.27 3.89
N PRO A 144 -6.04 19.77 4.36
CA PRO A 144 -5.23 18.80 3.60
C PRO A 144 -6.01 17.56 3.15
N LEU A 145 -6.89 17.01 4.01
CA LEU A 145 -7.71 15.84 3.65
C LEU A 145 -8.66 16.13 2.47
N ALA A 146 -9.25 17.33 2.43
CA ALA A 146 -10.11 17.76 1.32
C ALA A 146 -9.32 18.04 0.02
N GLU A 147 -8.06 18.48 0.14
CA GLU A 147 -7.17 18.76 -0.98
C GLU A 147 -6.71 17.47 -1.67
N PHE A 148 -6.18 16.52 -0.90
CA PHE A 148 -5.75 15.21 -1.43
C PHE A 148 -6.92 14.37 -1.91
N GLY A 149 -8.05 14.44 -1.21
CA GLY A 149 -9.30 13.84 -1.63
C GLY A 149 -10.22 14.80 -2.37
N TYR A 150 -11.45 14.84 -1.90
CA TYR A 150 -12.48 15.76 -2.36
C TYR A 150 -13.22 16.36 -1.18
N PHE A 151 -13.71 17.59 -1.36
CA PHE A 151 -14.57 18.24 -0.39
C PHE A 151 -15.80 17.39 0.02
N LYS A 152 -16.40 16.62 -0.92
CA LYS A 152 -17.53 15.73 -0.64
C LYS A 152 -17.21 14.58 0.33
N ASP A 153 -15.93 14.30 0.57
CA ASP A 153 -15.53 13.26 1.50
C ASP A 153 -15.76 13.69 2.96
N LEU A 154 -15.74 15.00 3.25
CA LEU A 154 -15.98 15.53 4.60
C LEU A 154 -17.40 15.23 5.11
N PRO A 155 -18.49 15.60 4.41
CA PRO A 155 -19.85 15.24 4.86
C PRO A 155 -20.08 13.73 4.85
N GLU A 156 -19.41 12.96 3.99
CA GLU A 156 -19.49 11.49 4.01
C GLU A 156 -18.85 10.89 5.27
N ILE A 157 -17.69 11.41 5.71
CA ILE A 157 -17.06 11.00 6.98
C ILE A 157 -17.99 11.31 8.15
N LEU A 158 -18.56 12.52 8.21
CA LEU A 158 -19.51 12.91 9.25
C LEU A 158 -20.74 11.99 9.26
N TYR A 159 -21.30 11.70 8.09
CA TYR A 159 -22.44 10.80 7.96
C TYR A 159 -22.14 9.40 8.52
N ARG A 160 -20.96 8.83 8.23
CA ARG A 160 -20.55 7.53 8.76
C ARG A 160 -20.19 7.55 10.25
N ILE A 161 -19.76 8.68 10.79
CA ILE A 161 -19.58 8.85 12.23
C ILE A 161 -20.94 8.79 12.95
N LEU A 162 -22.00 9.35 12.35
CA LEU A 162 -23.33 9.40 12.95
C LEU A 162 -24.13 8.10 12.77
N GLU A 163 -24.17 7.56 11.55
CA GLU A 163 -25.02 6.40 11.20
C GLU A 163 -24.27 5.06 11.22
N GLY A 164 -22.94 5.11 11.31
CA GLY A 164 -22.07 3.94 11.31
C GLY A 164 -21.29 3.71 9.99
N PRO A 165 -20.24 2.87 10.04
CA PRO A 165 -19.31 2.66 8.92
C PRO A 165 -19.96 2.03 7.68
N GLU A 166 -20.96 1.16 7.89
CA GLU A 166 -21.58 0.33 6.86
C GLU A 166 -22.86 0.92 6.25
N VAL A 167 -23.29 2.10 6.70
CA VAL A 167 -24.57 2.73 6.32
C VAL A 167 -24.77 2.80 4.80
N ARG A 168 -23.71 3.04 4.03
CA ARG A 168 -23.77 3.09 2.56
C ARG A 168 -23.97 1.71 1.93
N MET A 169 -23.37 0.68 2.51
CA MET A 169 -23.50 -0.69 2.04
C MET A 169 -24.91 -1.20 2.31
N GLU A 170 -25.43 -0.95 3.51
CA GLU A 170 -26.80 -1.28 3.90
C GLU A 170 -27.83 -0.57 3.02
N ALA A 171 -27.70 0.75 2.83
CA ALA A 171 -28.59 1.51 1.95
C ALA A 171 -28.55 1.00 0.50
N LYS A 172 -27.37 0.59 0.01
CA LYS A 172 -27.22 0.01 -1.33
C LYS A 172 -27.86 -1.38 -1.42
N LYS A 173 -27.77 -2.20 -0.38
CA LYS A 173 -28.41 -3.51 -0.29
C LYS A 173 -29.94 -3.38 -0.29
N ALA A 174 -30.49 -2.54 0.57
CA ALA A 174 -31.93 -2.28 0.65
C ALA A 174 -32.50 -1.76 -0.69
N ARG A 175 -31.80 -0.86 -1.37
CA ARG A 175 -32.21 -0.37 -2.71
C ARG A 175 -32.21 -1.48 -3.76
N ARG A 176 -31.26 -2.42 -3.70
CA ARG A 176 -31.20 -3.57 -4.62
C ARG A 176 -32.35 -4.54 -4.36
N GLU A 177 -32.62 -4.84 -3.10
CA GLU A 177 -33.75 -5.70 -2.68
C GLU A 177 -35.09 -5.10 -3.12
N ALA A 178 -35.33 -3.82 -2.83
CA ALA A 178 -36.55 -3.12 -3.27
C ALA A 178 -36.71 -3.06 -4.79
N LYS A 179 -35.60 -3.00 -5.54
CA LYS A 179 -35.63 -3.06 -7.01
C LYS A 179 -36.03 -4.46 -7.50
N MET A 180 -35.45 -5.52 -6.92
CA MET A 180 -35.77 -6.91 -7.26
C MET A 180 -37.24 -7.22 -6.96
N GLU A 181 -37.77 -6.75 -5.83
CA GLU A 181 -39.18 -6.93 -5.46
C GLU A 181 -40.12 -6.26 -6.47
N ARG A 182 -39.82 -5.02 -6.89
CA ARG A 182 -40.58 -4.30 -7.92
C ARG A 182 -40.58 -5.00 -9.27
N GLU A 183 -39.42 -5.55 -9.67
CA GLU A 183 -39.28 -6.27 -10.94
C GLU A 183 -40.04 -7.61 -10.91
N SER A 184 -39.96 -8.34 -9.81
CA SER A 184 -40.72 -9.59 -9.58
C SER A 184 -42.23 -9.35 -9.60
N GLY A 185 -42.73 -8.34 -8.87
CA GLY A 185 -44.15 -7.97 -8.89
C GLY A 185 -44.65 -7.55 -10.27
N ARG A 186 -43.82 -6.84 -11.05
CA ARG A 186 -44.12 -6.46 -12.44
C ARG A 186 -44.17 -7.64 -13.40
N TRP A 187 -43.45 -8.72 -13.12
CA TRP A 187 -43.48 -9.94 -13.92
C TRP A 187 -44.70 -10.81 -13.58
N MET A 188 -45.00 -10.99 -12.29
CA MET A 188 -46.22 -11.68 -11.84
C MET A 188 -47.51 -10.99 -12.30
N GLY A 189 -47.53 -9.65 -12.38
CA GLY A 189 -48.68 -8.89 -12.89
C GLY A 189 -48.90 -8.99 -14.40
N ARG A 190 -47.91 -9.46 -15.18
CA ARG A 190 -48.02 -9.61 -16.64
C ARG A 190 -48.40 -11.02 -17.11
N GLY A 191 -48.23 -12.05 -16.28
CA GLY A 191 -48.67 -13.43 -16.58
C GLY A 191 -50.13 -13.73 -16.22
N ARG A 192 -50.89 -12.73 -15.74
CA ARG A 192 -52.29 -12.85 -15.31
C ARG A 192 -53.28 -12.09 -16.21
N ARG A 193 -52.88 -11.72 -17.44
CA ARG A 193 -53.78 -11.15 -18.46
C ARG A 193 -53.95 -12.10 -19.62
#